data_AF-A0A920B2R8-F1
#
_entry.id   AF-A0A920B2R8-F1
#
_cell.length_a   1.000
_cell.length_b   1.000
_cell.length_c   1.000
_cell.angle_alpha   90.00
_cell.angle_beta   90.00
_cell.angle_gamma   90.00
#
_symmetry.space_group_name_H-M   'P 1'
#
loop_
_entity.id
_entity.type
_entity.pdbx_description
1 polymer ?
#
loop_
_entity_poly.entity_id
_entity_poly.type
_entity_poly.pdbx_seq_one_letter_code
_entity_poly.pdbx_strand_id
1 'polypeptide(L)'
;MEPMAASCPDWLATHLHQAGGAVPFSRFMDLALNEPEHGYYGSGRARIGAQGDFVTSPSLGSDFAALLAPQILAWLTSILPK
;
A
#
# COMPACT_ATOMS: atom_id res chain seq x y z
N MET A 1 17.48 -11.69 -20.86
CA MET A 1 17.81 -12.01 -19.47
C MET A 1 16.64 -12.82 -18.96
N GLU A 2 16.83 -14.12 -18.69
CA GLU A 2 15.74 -14.95 -18.14
C GLU A 2 15.31 -14.37 -16.79
N PRO A 3 14.01 -14.13 -16.56
CA PRO A 3 13.55 -13.61 -15.27
C PRO A 3 13.80 -14.68 -14.20
N MET A 4 14.68 -14.39 -13.23
CA MET A 4 14.79 -15.23 -12.05
C MET A 4 13.51 -15.07 -11.23
N ALA A 5 12.77 -16.16 -11.06
CA ALA A 5 11.63 -16.18 -10.14
C ALA A 5 12.10 -15.75 -8.74
N ALA A 6 11.35 -14.86 -8.10
CA ALA A 6 11.61 -14.49 -6.71
C ALA A 6 11.44 -15.72 -5.81
N SER A 7 12.34 -15.90 -4.85
CA SER A 7 12.21 -16.99 -3.87
C SER A 7 11.00 -16.74 -2.96
N CYS A 8 10.21 -17.78 -2.71
CA CYS A 8 9.11 -17.72 -1.74
C CYS A 8 9.69 -17.79 -0.32
N PRO A 9 9.45 -16.81 0.56
CA PRO A 9 9.97 -16.84 1.93
C PRO A 9 9.23 -17.86 2.80
N ASP A 10 9.93 -18.43 3.78
CA ASP A 10 9.43 -19.54 4.61
C ASP A 10 8.12 -19.22 5.35
N TRP A 11 7.97 -17.99 5.84
CA TRP A 11 6.76 -17.56 6.54
C TRP A 11 5.52 -17.62 5.63
N LEU A 12 5.68 -17.26 4.35
CA LEU A 12 4.61 -17.25 3.36
C LEU A 12 4.32 -18.68 2.90
N ALA A 13 5.36 -19.47 2.63
CA ALA A 13 5.21 -20.88 2.30
C ALA A 13 4.44 -21.65 3.40
N THR A 14 4.77 -21.39 4.66
CA THR A 14 4.08 -21.98 5.82
C THR A 14 2.60 -21.60 5.84
N HIS A 15 2.26 -20.31 5.66
CA HIS A 15 0.87 -19.86 5.61
C HIS A 15 0.09 -20.49 4.44
N LEU A 16 0.70 -20.58 3.26
CA LEU A 16 0.07 -21.19 2.09
C LEU A 16 -0.19 -22.68 2.29
N HIS A 17 0.76 -23.42 2.86
CA HIS A 17 0.57 -24.84 3.20
C HIS A 17 -0.55 -25.04 4.22
N GLN A 18 -0.61 -24.21 5.28
CA GLN A 18 -1.69 -24.26 6.28
C GLN A 18 -3.07 -23.97 5.67
N ALA A 19 -3.13 -23.17 4.60
CA ALA A 19 -4.36 -22.88 3.87
C ALA A 19 -4.74 -23.95 2.83
N GLY A 20 -4.01 -25.06 2.74
CA GLY A 20 -4.28 -26.13 1.76
C GLY A 20 -3.47 -26.04 0.47
N GLY A 21 -2.38 -25.26 0.46
CA GLY A 21 -1.40 -25.17 -0.63
C GLY A 21 -1.70 -24.09 -1.67
N ALA A 22 -2.93 -23.58 -1.73
CA ALA A 22 -3.31 -22.48 -2.62
C ALA A 22 -4.31 -21.55 -1.94
N VAL A 23 -4.22 -20.26 -2.26
CA VAL A 23 -5.16 -19.24 -1.77
C VAL A 23 -5.61 -18.36 -2.95
N PRO A 24 -6.78 -17.70 -2.85
CA PRO A 24 -7.14 -16.66 -3.79
C PRO A 24 -6.07 -15.57 -3.86
N PHE A 25 -5.85 -15.00 -5.04
CA PHE A 25 -4.84 -13.96 -5.22
C PHE A 25 -5.03 -12.76 -4.28
N SER A 26 -6.27 -12.41 -3.95
CA SER A 26 -6.57 -11.38 -2.96
C SER A 26 -5.97 -11.69 -1.58
N ARG A 27 -5.99 -12.95 -1.15
CA ARG A 27 -5.39 -13.36 0.13
C ARG A 27 -3.87 -13.35 0.06
N PHE A 28 -3.28 -13.76 -1.06
CA PHE A 28 -1.85 -13.62 -1.28
C PHE A 28 -1.42 -12.15 -1.21
N MET A 29 -2.14 -11.25 -1.89
CA MET A 29 -1.84 -9.82 -1.87
C MET A 29 -1.99 -9.22 -0.48
N ASP A 30 -3.01 -9.63 0.28
CA ASP A 30 -3.19 -9.20 1.65
C ASP A 30 -1.98 -9.58 2.53
N LEU A 31 -1.47 -10.81 2.40
CA LEU A 31 -0.24 -11.24 3.09
C LEU A 31 0.99 -10.45 2.62
N ALA A 32 1.18 -10.32 1.31
CA ALA A 32 2.33 -9.65 0.74
C ALA A 32 2.37 -8.13 1.04
N LEU A 33 1.21 -7.49 1.22
CA LEU A 33 1.09 -6.06 1.42
C LEU A 33 0.89 -5.67 2.88
N ASN A 34 0.04 -6.38 3.63
CA ASN A 34 -0.51 -5.88 4.90
C ASN A 34 -0.06 -6.68 6.13
N GLU A 35 0.61 -7.83 5.97
CA GLU A 35 1.08 -8.62 7.10
C GLU A 35 2.02 -7.78 8.00
N PRO A 36 1.77 -7.70 9.34
CA PRO A 36 2.48 -6.77 10.22
C PRO A 36 4.00 -6.88 10.25
N GLU A 37 4.59 -8.06 10.04
CA GLU A 37 6.04 -8.27 10.17
C GLU A 37 6.76 -8.29 8.82
N HIS A 38 6.09 -8.74 7.76
CA HIS A 38 6.69 -9.03 6.46
C HIS A 38 6.02 -8.30 5.30
N GLY A 39 4.78 -7.83 5.49
CA GLY A 39 3.99 -7.16 4.46
C GLY A 39 4.59 -5.81 4.08
N TYR A 40 4.60 -5.48 2.80
CA TYR A 40 5.24 -4.27 2.28
C TYR A 40 4.79 -2.98 2.99
N TYR A 41 3.49 -2.77 3.16
CA TYR A 41 2.92 -1.67 3.94
C TYR A 41 2.85 -2.00 5.43
N GLY A 42 2.43 -3.22 5.79
CA GLY A 42 2.19 -3.65 7.16
C GLY A 42 3.42 -3.55 8.07
N SER A 43 4.60 -3.88 7.54
CA SER A 43 5.86 -3.86 8.29
C SER A 43 6.58 -2.51 8.28
N GLY A 44 5.95 -1.45 7.75
CA GLY A 44 6.56 -0.12 7.62
C GLY A 44 7.75 -0.05 6.65
N ARG A 45 7.93 -1.06 5.79
CA ARG A 45 9.02 -1.09 4.79
C ARG A 45 8.76 -0.22 3.58
N ALA A 46 7.50 0.14 3.34
CA ALA A 46 7.11 0.99 2.22
C ALA A 46 7.81 2.35 2.31
N ARG A 47 8.60 2.68 1.28
CA ARG A 47 9.26 3.99 1.17
C ARG A 47 8.53 4.80 0.12
N ILE A 48 7.76 5.79 0.57
CA ILE A 48 7.04 6.71 -0.32
C ILE A 48 7.80 8.03 -0.42
N GLY A 49 8.07 8.50 -1.64
CA GLY A 49 8.74 9.77 -1.90
C GLY A 49 9.69 9.69 -3.09
N ALA A 50 10.29 10.82 -3.45
CA ALA A 50 11.16 10.92 -4.63
C ALA A 50 12.39 9.98 -4.59
N GLN A 51 12.80 9.57 -3.39
CA GLN A 51 13.88 8.60 -3.17
C GLN A 51 13.36 7.23 -2.69
N GLY A 52 12.04 7.06 -2.66
CA GLY A 52 11.37 5.83 -2.25
C GLY A 52 11.16 4.86 -3.40
N ASP A 53 10.33 3.85 -3.15
CA ASP A 53 9.96 2.85 -4.14
C ASP A 53 8.95 3.43 -5.15
N PHE A 54 8.15 4.42 -4.74
CA PHE A 54 7.27 5.19 -5.60
C PHE A 54 6.95 6.57 -5.02
N VAL A 55 6.41 7.46 -5.87
CA VAL A 55 5.91 8.78 -5.49
C VAL A 55 4.38 8.81 -5.48
N THR A 56 3.82 9.68 -4.66
CA THR A 56 2.41 10.08 -4.68
C THR A 56 2.33 11.60 -4.83
N SER A 57 1.16 12.15 -5.19
CA SER A 57 1.02 13.62 -5.34
C SER A 57 1.42 14.39 -4.07
N PRO A 58 1.04 13.97 -2.84
CA PRO A 58 1.50 14.63 -1.62
C PRO A 58 3.01 14.51 -1.37
N SER A 59 3.68 13.48 -1.89
CA SER A 59 5.13 13.29 -1.66
C SER A 59 6.01 14.12 -2.59
N LEU A 60 5.43 14.84 -3.56
CA LEU A 60 6.17 15.67 -4.52
C LEU A 60 6.24 17.14 -4.10
N GLY A 61 5.31 17.63 -3.28
CA GLY A 61 5.28 19.02 -2.82
C GLY A 61 3.93 19.43 -2.22
N SER A 62 3.86 20.68 -1.73
CA SER A 62 2.68 21.23 -1.06
C SER A 62 1.53 21.59 -2.01
N ASP A 63 1.78 21.67 -3.32
CA ASP A 63 0.81 22.15 -4.32
C ASP A 63 -0.47 21.31 -4.36
N PHE A 64 -0.34 19.98 -4.19
CA PHE A 64 -1.50 19.10 -4.14
C PHE A 64 -2.45 19.47 -2.99
N ALA A 65 -1.90 19.76 -1.79
CA ALA A 65 -2.69 20.19 -0.65
C ALA A 65 -3.28 21.59 -0.85
N ALA A 66 -2.51 22.51 -1.46
CA ALA A 66 -2.97 23.88 -1.76
C ALA A 66 -4.18 23.89 -2.70
N LEU A 67 -4.25 22.94 -3.64
CA LEU A 67 -5.39 22.78 -4.55
C LEU A 67 -6.55 22.01 -3.93
N LEU A 68 -6.26 20.99 -3.11
CA LEU A 68 -7.29 20.14 -2.51
C LEU A 68 -8.05 20.84 -1.36
N ALA A 69 -7.35 21.63 -0.54
CA ALA A 69 -7.93 22.24 0.65
C ALA A 69 -9.14 23.15 0.37
N PRO A 70 -9.14 24.04 -0.64
CA PRO A 70 -10.32 24.83 -1.00
C PRO A 70 -11.52 23.96 -1.40
N GLN A 71 -11.29 22.84 -2.09
CA GLN A 71 -12.35 21.92 -2.50
C GLN A 71 -12.98 21.20 -1.30
N ILE A 72 -12.16 20.79 -0.32
CA ILE A 72 -12.63 20.21 0.94
C ILE A 72 -13.44 21.26 1.72
N LEU A 73 -12.95 22.49 1.84
CA LEU A 73 -13.66 23.57 2.53
C LEU A 73 -15.02 23.87 1.88
N ALA A 74 -15.06 23.97 0.55
CA ALA A 74 -16.29 24.17 -0.20
C ALA A 74 -17.30 23.03 0.05
N TRP A 75 -16.83 21.77 0.05
CA TRP A 75 -17.67 20.61 0.32
C TRP A 75 -18.18 20.61 1.77
N LEU A 76 -17.32 20.83 2.76
CA LEU A 76 -17.73 20.92 4.16
C LEU A 76 -18.76 22.02 4.37
N THR A 77 -18.57 23.18 3.75
CA THR A 77 -19.50 24.31 3.83
C THR A 77 -20.87 23.96 3.22
N SER A 78 -20.93 23.09 2.22
CA SER A 78 -22.20 22.71 1.58
C SER A 78 -23.01 21.68 2.37
N ILE A 79 -22.37 20.92 3.27
CA ILE A 79 -23.02 19.87 4.07
C ILE A 79 -23.23 20.27 5.54
N LEU A 80 -22.56 21.32 6.02
CA LEU A 80 -22.75 21.81 7.38
C LEU A 80 -24.09 22.55 7.50
N PRO A 81 -24.84 22.33 8.59
CA PRO A 81 -26.04 23.11 8.87
C PRO A 81 -25.68 24.59 9.05
N LYS A 82 -26.58 25.46 8.63
CA LYS A 82 -26.47 26.91 8.83
C LYS A 82 -26.67 27.30 10.29
#